data_AF-A0A1C5QF76-F1
#
_entry.id   AF-A0A1C5QF76-F1
#
_cell.length_a   1.000
_cell.length_b   1.000
_cell.length_c   1.000
_cell.angle_alpha   90.00
_cell.angle_beta   90.00
_cell.angle_gamma   90.00
#
_symmetry.space_group_name_H-M   'P 1'
#
loop_
_entity.id
_entity.type
_entity.pdbx_description
1 polymer ?
#
loop_
_entity_poly.entity_id
_entity_poly.type
_entity_poly.pdbx_seq_one_letter_code
_entity_poly.pdbx_strand_id
1 'polypeptide(L)'
;MKWNMKGNVHYVGMRRFLILFVLALVAGSLFITQKKEKDETPLPEKLEKVMRTTRMNTYRDPFYGYVIHYPSFFEQVSNPQVKEKGYCQFRFWNVEQIVQTAFVLPNLDSLTVAQGMSRFARELHATYQREEGDCFILSGPLHLENREVAGHRFYAKYVQCQKLWFVQILTYPENCAQAVTRLIREIDRWKVWEKKREKKLPESFDSEPQTTSPYEGPCFPWILITN
;
A
#
# COMPACT_ATOMS: atom_id res chain seq x y z
N MET A 1 -0.41 -88.95 1.65
CA MET A 1 -1.09 -87.72 1.22
C MET A 1 -0.97 -86.70 2.35
N LYS A 2 -0.06 -85.73 2.25
CA LYS A 2 0.29 -84.79 3.34
C LYS A 2 -0.06 -83.38 2.88
N TRP A 3 -1.17 -82.84 3.36
CA TRP A 3 -1.59 -81.46 3.08
C TRP A 3 -0.72 -80.49 3.89
N ASN A 4 -0.06 -79.56 3.19
CA ASN A 4 0.85 -78.58 3.77
C ASN A 4 0.09 -77.26 4.01
N MET A 5 -0.32 -77.01 5.26
CA MET A 5 -0.91 -75.73 5.68
C MET A 5 0.19 -74.69 5.92
N LYS A 6 0.65 -74.03 4.86
CA LYS A 6 1.51 -72.82 4.93
C LYS A 6 0.75 -71.62 4.34
N GLY A 7 -0.29 -71.14 5.04
CA GLY A 7 -1.09 -69.99 4.60
C GLY A 7 -1.29 -68.88 5.64
N ASN A 8 -1.19 -69.17 6.93
CA ASN A 8 -1.74 -68.26 7.96
C ASN A 8 -0.73 -67.32 8.63
N VAL A 9 0.58 -67.55 8.49
CA VAL A 9 1.61 -66.75 9.19
C VAL A 9 1.91 -65.43 8.46
N HIS A 10 1.91 -65.42 7.12
CA HIS A 10 2.14 -64.20 6.33
C HIS A 10 0.98 -63.19 6.45
N TYR A 11 -0.25 -63.67 6.58
CA TYR A 11 -1.46 -62.83 6.63
C TYR A 11 -1.58 -62.03 7.93
N VAL A 12 -1.15 -62.61 9.06
CA VAL A 12 -1.17 -61.95 10.39
C VAL A 12 -0.13 -60.82 10.46
N GLY A 13 1.05 -61.02 9.87
CA GLY A 13 2.08 -59.98 9.75
C GLY A 13 1.58 -58.78 8.93
N MET A 14 1.03 -59.05 7.74
CA MET A 14 0.50 -58.01 6.84
C MET A 14 -0.67 -57.22 7.46
N ARG A 15 -1.57 -57.90 8.18
CA ARG A 15 -2.70 -57.26 8.88
C ARG A 15 -2.23 -56.35 10.01
N ARG A 16 -1.21 -56.75 10.78
CA ARG A 16 -0.63 -55.90 11.85
C ARG A 16 0.10 -54.68 11.28
N PHE A 17 0.84 -54.85 10.18
CA PHE A 17 1.46 -53.75 9.46
C PHE A 17 0.44 -52.77 8.88
N LEU A 18 -0.65 -53.27 8.28
CA LEU A 18 -1.73 -52.43 7.78
C LEU A 18 -2.40 -51.61 8.89
N ILE A 19 -2.66 -52.23 10.05
CA ILE A 19 -3.24 -51.53 11.20
C ILE A 19 -2.30 -50.42 11.70
N LEU A 20 -1.00 -50.71 11.85
CA LEU A 20 -0.01 -49.72 12.27
C LEU A 20 0.14 -48.58 11.26
N PHE A 21 0.10 -48.90 9.97
CA PHE A 21 0.18 -47.91 8.89
C PHE A 21 -1.04 -46.98 8.88
N VAL A 22 -2.26 -47.52 9.04
CA VAL A 22 -3.48 -46.72 9.15
C VAL A 22 -3.44 -45.85 10.41
N LEU A 23 -3.00 -46.39 11.55
CA LEU A 23 -2.81 -45.61 12.79
C LEU A 23 -1.79 -44.48 12.61
N ALA A 24 -0.69 -44.73 11.90
CA ALA A 24 0.31 -43.71 11.59
C ALA A 24 -0.24 -42.63 10.65
N LEU A 25 -1.09 -42.99 9.68
CA LEU A 25 -1.77 -42.02 8.82
C LEU A 25 -2.78 -41.16 9.59
N VAL A 26 -3.54 -41.76 10.52
CA VAL A 26 -4.48 -41.03 11.39
C VAL A 26 -3.74 -40.13 12.37
N ALA A 27 -2.65 -40.61 12.99
CA ALA A 27 -1.81 -39.79 13.86
C ALA A 27 -1.14 -38.65 13.07
N GLY A 28 -0.66 -38.94 11.86
CA GLY A 28 -0.08 -37.95 10.95
C GLY A 28 -1.11 -36.89 10.51
N SER A 29 -2.34 -37.29 10.18
CA SER A 29 -3.39 -36.35 9.80
C SER A 29 -3.82 -35.48 10.98
N LEU A 30 -3.97 -36.05 12.19
CA LEU A 30 -4.24 -35.29 13.41
C LEU A 30 -3.09 -34.32 13.75
N PHE A 31 -1.83 -34.73 13.54
CA PHE A 31 -0.67 -33.87 13.75
C PHE A 31 -0.61 -32.71 12.76
N ILE A 32 -0.97 -32.94 11.49
CA ILE A 32 -1.09 -31.88 10.48
C ILE A 32 -2.23 -30.93 10.84
N THR A 33 -3.37 -31.44 11.27
CA THR A 33 -4.53 -30.61 11.70
C THR A 33 -4.18 -29.76 12.93
N GLN A 34 -3.52 -30.32 13.95
CA GLN A 34 -3.06 -29.56 15.12
C GLN A 34 -1.97 -28.53 14.79
N LYS A 35 -1.10 -28.81 13.82
CA LYS A 35 -0.15 -27.80 13.33
C LYS A 35 -0.85 -26.65 12.61
N LYS A 36 -1.93 -26.94 11.89
CA LYS A 36 -2.74 -25.94 11.18
C LYS A 36 -3.51 -25.03 12.16
N GLU A 37 -3.91 -25.58 13.31
CA GLU A 37 -4.53 -24.87 14.43
C GLU A 37 -3.53 -23.97 15.20
N LYS A 38 -2.21 -24.24 15.12
CA LYS A 38 -1.18 -23.43 15.80
C LYS A 38 -0.68 -22.21 15.02
N ASP A 39 -1.07 -22.03 13.75
CA ASP A 39 -0.72 -20.84 12.95
C ASP A 39 -1.87 -19.79 12.96
N GLU A 40 -2.53 -19.67 14.11
CA GLU A 40 -3.61 -18.72 14.41
C GLU A 40 -3.14 -17.27 14.64
N THR A 41 -1.86 -16.95 14.39
CA THR A 41 -1.40 -15.57 14.52
C THR A 41 -2.25 -14.67 13.60
N PRO A 42 -2.96 -13.66 14.16
CA PRO A 42 -3.83 -12.80 13.38
C PRO A 42 -3.09 -12.16 12.21
N LEU A 43 -3.78 -11.95 11.08
CA LEU A 43 -3.19 -11.32 9.91
C LEU A 43 -2.48 -9.99 10.22
N PRO A 44 -3.01 -9.08 11.07
CA PRO A 44 -2.30 -7.85 11.44
C PRO A 44 -0.92 -8.09 12.06
N GLU A 45 -0.78 -9.11 12.91
CA GLU A 45 0.49 -9.45 13.56
C GLU A 45 1.49 -10.07 12.56
N LYS A 46 1.01 -10.97 11.68
CA LYS A 46 1.83 -11.53 10.60
C LYS A 46 2.31 -10.42 9.67
N LEU A 47 1.41 -9.52 9.27
CA LEU A 47 1.72 -8.38 8.41
C LEU A 47 2.71 -7.44 9.07
N GLU A 48 2.57 -7.14 10.37
CA GLU A 48 3.50 -6.29 11.09
C GLU A 48 4.92 -6.87 11.07
N LYS A 49 5.05 -8.17 11.35
CA LYS A 49 6.36 -8.85 11.37
C LYS A 49 7.04 -8.80 10.01
N VAL A 50 6.28 -9.01 8.94
CA VAL A 50 6.80 -8.95 7.56
C VAL A 50 7.13 -7.50 7.18
N MET A 51 6.24 -6.54 7.45
CA MET A 51 6.46 -5.14 7.12
C MET A 51 7.72 -4.56 7.78
N ARG A 52 8.07 -5.02 8.99
CA ARG A 52 9.30 -4.60 9.69
C ARG A 52 10.58 -5.06 9.00
N THR A 53 10.59 -6.24 8.39
CA THR A 53 11.81 -6.87 7.85
C THR A 53 11.93 -6.78 6.33
N THR A 54 10.81 -6.53 5.64
CA THR A 54 10.78 -6.44 4.18
C THR A 54 11.69 -5.35 3.63
N ARG A 55 12.29 -5.63 2.47
CA ARG A 55 13.00 -4.63 1.68
C ARG A 55 12.00 -3.63 1.06
N MET A 56 12.36 -2.35 1.02
CA MET A 56 11.59 -1.36 0.26
C MET A 56 12.09 -1.32 -1.18
N ASN A 57 11.16 -1.40 -2.13
CA ASN A 57 11.39 -1.05 -3.51
C ASN A 57 11.28 0.47 -3.68
N THR A 58 11.87 0.97 -4.76
CA THR A 58 11.87 2.39 -5.12
C THR A 58 11.21 2.56 -6.46
N TYR A 59 10.13 3.34 -6.51
CA TYR A 59 9.54 3.83 -7.75
C TYR A 59 9.96 5.27 -7.98
N ARG A 60 10.28 5.60 -9.23
CA ARG A 60 10.51 6.99 -9.67
C ARG A 60 9.53 7.31 -10.79
N ASP A 61 8.74 8.35 -10.59
CA ASP A 61 7.84 8.81 -11.64
C ASP A 61 8.64 9.34 -12.84
N PRO A 62 8.35 8.89 -14.07
CA PRO A 62 9.14 9.27 -15.24
C PRO A 62 8.92 10.72 -15.69
N PHE A 63 7.82 11.37 -15.29
CA PHE A 63 7.48 12.71 -15.76
C PHE A 63 7.86 13.79 -14.75
N TYR A 64 7.46 13.62 -13.49
CA TYR A 64 7.72 14.55 -12.40
C TYR A 64 8.94 14.20 -11.56
N GLY A 65 9.51 12.99 -11.72
CA GLY A 65 10.76 12.60 -11.07
C GLY A 65 10.66 12.32 -9.57
N TYR A 66 9.48 12.42 -8.96
CA TYR A 66 9.26 12.12 -7.55
C TYR A 66 9.56 10.64 -7.25
N VAL A 67 9.94 10.33 -6.02
CA VAL A 67 10.33 8.98 -5.60
C VAL A 67 9.40 8.46 -4.52
N ILE A 68 8.96 7.21 -4.64
CA ILE A 68 8.12 6.52 -3.66
C ILE A 68 8.82 5.24 -3.21
N HIS A 69 8.87 5.03 -1.90
CA HIS A 69 9.25 3.75 -1.31
C HIS A 69 8.01 2.94 -0.95
N TYR A 70 8.01 1.67 -1.36
CA TYR A 70 6.91 0.74 -1.08
C TYR A 70 7.49 -0.65 -0.75
N PRO A 71 6.78 -1.50 0.02
CA PRO A 71 7.29 -2.82 0.41
C PRO A 71 7.47 -3.73 -0.80
N SER A 72 8.51 -4.55 -0.84
CA SER A 72 8.79 -5.39 -2.00
C SER A 72 7.74 -6.46 -2.31
N PHE A 73 6.86 -6.77 -1.36
CA PHE A 73 5.74 -7.68 -1.53
C PHE A 73 4.43 -6.96 -1.96
N PHE A 74 4.44 -5.64 -2.06
CA PHE A 74 3.35 -4.91 -2.70
C PHE A 74 3.54 -4.99 -4.20
N GLU A 75 2.44 -5.13 -4.90
CA GLU A 75 2.46 -5.08 -6.35
C GLU A 75 2.06 -3.72 -6.87
N GLN A 76 2.80 -3.28 -7.88
CA GLN A 76 2.47 -2.07 -8.61
C GLN A 76 1.30 -2.36 -9.55
N VAL A 77 0.19 -1.68 -9.32
CA VAL A 77 -0.99 -1.79 -10.17
C VAL A 77 -0.76 -0.94 -11.42
N SER A 78 -0.44 -1.58 -12.53
CA SER A 78 -0.50 -0.95 -13.84
C SER A 78 -1.95 -0.98 -14.33
N ASN A 79 -2.65 0.14 -14.24
CA ASN A 79 -3.96 0.26 -14.87
C ASN A 79 -3.77 0.88 -16.27
N PRO A 80 -3.94 0.13 -17.37
CA PRO A 80 -3.75 0.65 -18.73
C PRO A 80 -4.70 1.80 -19.09
N GLN A 81 -5.82 1.92 -18.37
CA GLN A 81 -6.81 2.98 -18.57
C GLN A 81 -6.38 4.31 -17.93
N VAL A 82 -5.38 4.26 -17.06
CA VAL A 82 -4.83 5.40 -16.33
C VAL A 82 -3.60 5.86 -17.08
N LYS A 83 -3.81 6.76 -18.03
CA LYS A 83 -2.72 7.45 -18.74
C LYS A 83 -2.29 8.73 -18.03
N GLU A 84 -2.75 8.94 -16.80
CA GLU A 84 -2.49 10.16 -16.07
C GLU A 84 -1.04 10.21 -15.59
N LYS A 85 -0.33 11.25 -16.04
CA LYS A 85 1.07 11.47 -15.67
C LYS A 85 1.15 11.72 -14.17
N GLY A 86 2.17 11.15 -13.53
CA GLY A 86 2.36 11.34 -12.10
C GLY A 86 1.55 10.37 -11.25
N TYR A 87 0.76 9.45 -11.81
CA TYR A 87 0.01 8.47 -11.04
C TYR A 87 0.79 7.16 -10.86
N CYS A 88 0.82 6.63 -9.63
CA CYS A 88 1.19 5.25 -9.35
C CYS A 88 0.42 4.69 -8.15
N GLN A 89 0.24 3.36 -8.12
CA GLN A 89 -0.43 2.67 -7.02
C GLN A 89 0.27 1.35 -6.72
N PHE A 90 0.43 1.05 -5.43
CA PHE A 90 0.99 -0.18 -4.89
C PHE A 90 -0.02 -0.81 -3.93
N ARG A 91 -0.29 -2.10 -4.11
CA ARG A 91 -1.32 -2.81 -3.35
C ARG A 91 -0.76 -4.06 -2.68
N PHE A 92 -1.22 -4.31 -1.45
CA PHE A 92 -1.03 -5.60 -0.80
C PHE A 92 -2.07 -6.63 -1.29
N TRP A 93 -1.62 -7.83 -1.65
CA TRP A 93 -2.41 -8.86 -2.34
C TRP A 93 -3.52 -9.54 -1.52
N ASN A 94 -3.65 -9.21 -0.25
CA ASN A 94 -4.58 -9.90 0.64
C ASN A 94 -6.00 -9.27 0.60
N VAL A 95 -6.95 -9.91 1.27
CA VAL A 95 -8.34 -9.44 1.45
C VAL A 95 -8.39 -8.03 2.06
N GLU A 96 -7.41 -7.72 2.92
CA GLU A 96 -7.25 -6.40 3.53
C GLU A 96 -6.76 -5.38 2.50
N GLN A 97 -7.57 -4.34 2.25
CA GLN A 97 -7.28 -3.29 1.27
C GLN A 97 -6.23 -2.30 1.80
N ILE A 98 -4.96 -2.71 1.78
CA ILE A 98 -3.83 -1.81 2.04
C ILE A 98 -3.28 -1.32 0.71
N VAL A 99 -3.44 -0.02 0.46
CA VAL A 99 -3.11 0.60 -0.82
C VAL A 99 -2.34 1.89 -0.60
N GLN A 100 -1.18 1.99 -1.24
CA GLN A 100 -0.37 3.21 -1.30
C GLN A 100 -0.50 3.80 -2.70
N THR A 101 -1.03 5.00 -2.82
CA THR A 101 -1.24 5.69 -4.09
C THR A 101 -0.48 7.01 -4.08
N ALA A 102 0.12 7.39 -5.20
CA ALA A 102 0.68 8.72 -5.40
C ALA A 102 0.19 9.32 -6.72
N PHE A 103 -0.09 10.61 -6.70
CA PHE A 103 -0.58 11.36 -7.87
C PHE A 103 -0.25 12.85 -7.74
N VAL A 104 -0.45 13.59 -8.83
CA VAL A 104 -0.19 15.04 -8.88
C VAL A 104 -1.46 15.77 -9.27
N LEU A 105 -1.89 16.73 -8.46
CA LEU A 105 -3.03 17.60 -8.76
C LEU A 105 -2.55 19.00 -9.14
N PRO A 106 -3.23 19.69 -10.06
CA PRO A 106 -2.98 21.11 -10.29
C PRO A 106 -3.53 21.96 -9.13
N ASN A 107 -2.79 23.01 -8.76
CA ASN A 107 -3.21 24.06 -7.82
C ASN A 107 -3.60 25.32 -8.60
N LEU A 108 -4.67 25.22 -9.40
CA LEU A 108 -5.09 26.30 -10.31
C LEU A 108 -5.50 27.57 -9.54
N ASP A 109 -6.17 27.38 -8.40
CA ASP A 109 -6.62 28.45 -7.52
C ASP A 109 -5.47 29.10 -6.73
N SER A 110 -4.23 28.62 -6.90
CA SER A 110 -3.04 29.09 -6.20
C SER A 110 -3.21 29.10 -4.67
N LEU A 111 -3.89 28.07 -4.14
CA LEU A 111 -4.13 27.94 -2.71
C LEU A 111 -2.80 27.87 -1.95
N THR A 112 -2.76 28.55 -0.81
CA THR A 112 -1.71 28.35 0.19
C THR A 112 -1.81 26.95 0.82
N VAL A 113 -0.74 26.48 1.48
CA VAL A 113 -0.72 25.22 2.24
C VAL A 113 -1.90 25.13 3.22
N ALA A 114 -2.14 26.18 4.02
CA ALA A 114 -3.24 26.22 4.98
C ALA A 114 -4.63 26.15 4.32
N GLN A 115 -4.83 26.84 3.18
CA GLN A 115 -6.09 26.80 2.43
C GLN A 115 -6.31 25.43 1.77
N GLY A 116 -5.25 24.86 1.18
CA GLY A 116 -5.26 23.50 0.63
C GLY A 116 -5.63 22.48 1.71
N MET A 117 -4.95 22.52 2.85
CA MET A 117 -5.23 21.66 4.00
C MET A 117 -6.70 21.76 4.43
N SER A 118 -7.21 22.98 4.62
CA SER A 118 -8.61 23.19 5.04
C SER A 118 -9.61 22.65 4.01
N ARG A 119 -9.34 22.85 2.72
CA ARG A 119 -10.17 22.34 1.62
C ARG A 119 -10.20 20.81 1.62
N PHE A 120 -9.03 20.19 1.52
CA PHE A 120 -8.92 18.73 1.40
C PHE A 120 -9.32 18.02 2.70
N ALA A 121 -9.10 18.62 3.87
CA ALA A 121 -9.58 18.07 5.14
C ALA A 121 -11.11 17.96 5.16
N ARG A 122 -11.82 18.98 4.65
CA ARG A 122 -13.28 18.96 4.53
C ARG A 122 -13.74 17.94 3.49
N GLU A 123 -13.12 17.91 2.31
CA GLU A 123 -13.47 16.98 1.23
C GLU A 123 -13.26 15.51 1.63
N LEU A 124 -12.21 15.22 2.42
CA LEU A 124 -11.87 13.86 2.85
C LEU A 124 -12.42 13.49 4.23
N HIS A 125 -13.20 14.37 4.87
CA HIS A 125 -13.68 14.17 6.25
C HIS A 125 -12.54 13.86 7.24
N ALA A 126 -11.40 14.54 7.09
CA ALA A 126 -10.20 14.30 7.89
C ALA A 126 -10.43 14.71 9.35
N THR A 127 -10.13 13.81 10.28
CA THR A 127 -10.20 14.05 11.73
C THR A 127 -8.87 14.54 12.30
N TYR A 128 -7.80 14.46 11.50
CA TYR A 128 -6.45 14.85 11.88
C TYR A 128 -5.81 15.68 10.77
N GLN A 129 -5.15 16.77 11.16
CA GLN A 129 -4.50 17.72 10.26
C GLN A 129 -3.17 18.16 10.88
N ARG A 130 -2.12 18.27 10.07
CA ARG A 130 -0.83 18.85 10.47
C ARG A 130 -0.24 19.62 9.31
N GLU A 131 0.07 20.89 9.52
CA GLU A 131 0.80 21.73 8.55
C GLU A 131 2.30 21.73 8.87
N GLU A 132 3.14 21.65 7.83
CA GLU A 132 4.60 21.73 7.97
C GLU A 132 5.25 22.34 6.72
N GLY A 133 5.56 23.63 6.76
CA GLY A 133 6.31 24.31 5.71
C GLY A 133 5.59 24.32 4.36
N ASP A 134 6.13 23.60 3.37
CA ASP A 134 5.54 23.44 2.04
C ASP A 134 4.62 22.21 1.93
N CYS A 135 4.28 21.57 3.04
CA CYS A 135 3.45 20.37 3.04
C CYS A 135 2.43 20.36 4.18
N PHE A 136 1.46 19.47 4.06
CA PHE A 136 0.54 19.14 5.15
C PHE A 136 0.15 17.66 5.11
N ILE A 137 -0.34 17.17 6.24
CA ILE A 137 -0.75 15.79 6.46
C ILE A 137 -2.21 15.77 6.89
N LEU A 138 -2.97 14.84 6.32
CA LEU A 138 -4.36 14.56 6.66
C LEU A 138 -4.51 13.09 7.05
N SER A 139 -5.35 12.80 8.04
CA SER A 139 -5.77 11.44 8.35
C SER A 139 -7.18 11.41 8.93
N GLY A 140 -7.89 10.31 8.70
CA GLY A 140 -9.25 10.10 9.20
C GLY A 140 -9.85 8.80 8.71
N PRO A 141 -11.15 8.59 8.96
CA PRO A 141 -11.91 7.49 8.38
C PRO A 141 -11.92 7.60 6.86
N LEU A 142 -11.79 6.46 6.17
CA LEU A 142 -11.84 6.43 4.71
C LEU A 142 -13.29 6.63 4.25
N HIS A 143 -13.52 7.62 3.38
CA HIS A 143 -14.82 7.84 2.75
C HIS A 143 -14.72 7.59 1.24
N LEU A 144 -15.60 6.75 0.70
CA LEU A 144 -15.77 6.50 -0.73
C LEU A 144 -17.17 6.95 -1.13
N GLU A 145 -17.29 7.80 -2.15
CA GLU A 145 -18.61 8.30 -2.60
C GLU A 145 -19.45 8.91 -1.44
N ASN A 146 -18.80 9.65 -0.54
CA ASN A 146 -19.38 10.21 0.69
C ASN A 146 -19.93 9.17 1.68
N ARG A 147 -19.55 7.91 1.57
CA ARG A 147 -19.85 6.85 2.53
C ARG A 147 -18.59 6.40 3.24
N GLU A 148 -18.65 6.36 4.57
CA GLU A 148 -17.56 5.81 5.36
C GLU A 148 -17.39 4.31 5.04
N VAL A 149 -16.15 3.92 4.74
CA VAL A 149 -15.75 2.52 4.64
C VAL A 149 -15.42 2.04 6.04
N ALA A 150 -16.35 1.27 6.61
CA ALA A 150 -16.24 0.80 7.98
C ALA A 150 -14.88 0.13 8.26
N GLY A 151 -14.25 0.53 9.36
CA GLY A 151 -12.98 -0.03 9.82
C GLY A 151 -11.78 0.31 8.94
N HIS A 152 -11.88 1.26 8.00
CA HIS A 152 -10.76 1.71 7.17
C HIS A 152 -10.39 3.16 7.44
N ARG A 153 -9.10 3.44 7.31
CA ARG A 153 -8.52 4.76 7.52
C ARG A 153 -7.70 5.16 6.31
N PHE A 154 -7.48 6.47 6.18
CA PHE A 154 -6.48 7.00 5.28
C PHE A 154 -5.43 7.82 6.03
N TYR A 155 -4.24 7.89 5.44
CA TYR A 155 -3.16 8.78 5.84
C TYR A 155 -2.54 9.37 4.59
N ALA A 156 -2.57 10.70 4.45
CA ALA A 156 -2.16 11.38 3.25
C ALA A 156 -1.18 12.52 3.55
N LYS A 157 -0.17 12.67 2.71
CA LYS A 157 0.72 13.83 2.69
C LYS A 157 0.58 14.55 1.36
N TYR A 158 0.46 15.86 1.44
CA TYR A 158 0.38 16.79 0.33
C TYR A 158 1.59 17.71 0.38
N VAL A 159 2.31 17.82 -0.73
CA VAL A 159 3.49 18.66 -0.85
C VAL A 159 3.26 19.68 -1.97
N GLN A 160 3.31 20.97 -1.63
CA GLN A 160 3.09 22.07 -2.56
C GLN A 160 4.37 22.43 -3.32
N CYS A 161 4.36 22.28 -4.64
CA CYS A 161 5.41 22.79 -5.49
C CYS A 161 4.81 23.68 -6.57
N GLN A 162 5.11 24.98 -6.53
CA GLN A 162 4.58 25.95 -7.50
C GLN A 162 3.04 25.83 -7.59
N LYS A 163 2.52 25.50 -8.79
CA LYS A 163 1.10 25.29 -9.07
C LYS A 163 0.69 23.81 -9.04
N LEU A 164 1.39 22.96 -8.29
CA LEU A 164 1.11 21.52 -8.19
C LEU A 164 1.05 21.06 -6.74
N TRP A 165 0.15 20.12 -6.47
CA TRP A 165 0.09 19.32 -5.26
C TRP A 165 0.58 17.92 -5.58
N PHE A 166 1.69 17.53 -4.95
CA PHE A 166 2.15 16.15 -4.96
C PHE A 166 1.53 15.42 -3.79
N VAL A 167 0.79 14.36 -4.08
CA VAL A 167 -0.02 13.67 -3.10
C VAL A 167 0.45 12.24 -2.96
N GLN A 168 0.61 11.78 -1.73
CA GLN A 168 0.82 10.38 -1.40
C GLN A 168 -0.19 9.98 -0.32
N ILE A 169 -1.02 8.98 -0.62
CA ILE A 169 -2.11 8.49 0.23
C ILE A 169 -1.90 7.01 0.53
N LEU A 170 -2.05 6.63 1.79
CA LEU A 170 -2.13 5.25 2.25
C LEU A 170 -3.52 4.99 2.81
N THR A 171 -4.23 4.01 2.26
CA THR A 171 -5.47 3.46 2.83
C THR A 171 -5.18 2.11 3.46
N TYR A 172 -5.80 1.84 4.61
CA TYR A 172 -5.56 0.61 5.35
C TYR A 172 -6.69 0.34 6.37
N PRO A 173 -6.92 -0.93 6.73
CA PRO A 173 -7.81 -1.29 7.84
C PRO A 173 -7.26 -0.80 9.19
N GLU A 174 -8.12 -0.33 10.09
CA GLU A 174 -7.73 0.25 11.37
C GLU A 174 -6.96 -0.74 12.27
N ASN A 175 -7.32 -2.02 12.23
CA ASN A 175 -6.62 -3.09 12.96
C ASN A 175 -5.16 -3.29 12.49
N CYS A 176 -4.78 -2.77 11.32
CA CYS A 176 -3.44 -2.86 10.74
C CYS A 176 -2.59 -1.60 10.98
N ALA A 177 -3.05 -0.63 11.77
CA ALA A 177 -2.35 0.64 12.02
C ALA A 177 -0.88 0.44 12.48
N GLN A 178 -0.66 -0.54 13.36
CA GLN A 178 0.69 -0.88 13.83
C GLN A 178 1.56 -1.46 12.73
N ALA A 179 0.99 -2.35 11.89
CA ALA A 179 1.70 -2.96 10.78
C ALA A 179 2.15 -1.92 9.75
N VAL A 180 1.31 -0.94 9.43
CA VAL A 180 1.63 0.09 8.43
C VAL A 180 2.43 1.28 8.97
N THR A 181 2.81 1.29 10.25
CA THR A 181 3.57 2.39 10.87
C THR A 181 4.87 2.71 10.11
N ARG A 182 5.53 1.70 9.53
CA ARG A 182 6.71 1.92 8.68
C ARG A 182 6.38 2.74 7.43
N LEU A 183 5.25 2.47 6.78
CA LEU A 183 4.79 3.22 5.60
C LEU A 183 4.42 4.66 5.96
N ILE A 184 3.74 4.85 7.08
CA ILE A 184 3.43 6.20 7.59
C ILE A 184 4.73 7.02 7.75
N ARG A 185 5.79 6.42 8.31
CA ARG A 185 7.10 7.09 8.44
C ARG A 185 7.76 7.41 7.10
N GLU A 186 7.59 6.56 6.09
CA GLU A 186 8.09 6.85 4.74
C GLU A 186 7.34 8.03 4.12
N ILE A 187 6.02 8.09 4.31
CA ILE A 187 5.18 9.22 3.88
C ILE A 187 5.59 10.50 4.60
N ASP A 188 5.77 10.46 5.92
CA ASP A 188 6.22 11.61 6.72
C ASP A 188 7.53 12.20 6.18
N ARG A 189 8.50 11.33 5.87
CA ARG A 189 9.83 11.72 5.39
C ARG A 189 9.87 12.05 3.91
N TRP A 190 8.80 11.81 3.18
CA TRP A 190 8.76 12.00 1.74
C TRP A 190 9.03 13.45 1.38
N LYS A 191 10.01 13.64 0.49
CA LYS A 191 10.37 14.93 -0.11
C LYS A 191 10.35 14.75 -1.62
N VAL A 192 9.59 15.60 -2.30
CA VAL A 192 9.42 15.52 -3.76
C VAL A 192 10.64 16.07 -4.48
N TRP A 193 11.28 17.11 -3.92
CA TRP A 193 12.54 17.65 -4.42
C TRP A 193 13.54 17.77 -3.27
N GLU A 194 14.83 17.68 -3.62
CA GLU A 194 15.87 18.17 -2.74
C GLU A 194 15.88 19.69 -2.81
N LYS A 195 15.81 20.38 -1.66
CA LYS A 195 16.17 21.78 -1.60
C LYS A 195 17.65 21.86 -1.97
N LYS A 196 17.96 22.13 -3.24
CA LYS A 196 19.31 22.55 -3.63
C LYS A 196 19.64 23.70 -2.68
N ARG A 197 20.66 23.54 -1.84
CA ARG A 197 21.26 24.69 -1.15
C ARG A 197 21.58 25.68 -2.25
N GLU A 198 20.88 26.80 -2.29
CA GLU A 198 21.21 27.90 -3.18
C GLU A 198 22.63 28.32 -2.82
N LYS A 199 23.61 27.83 -3.58
CA LYS A 199 24.85 28.55 -3.74
C LYS A 199 24.43 29.82 -4.47
N LYS A 200 24.32 30.94 -3.73
CA LYS A 200 24.20 32.27 -4.31
C LYS A 200 25.27 32.39 -5.41
N LEU A 201 24.85 32.35 -6.65
CA LEU A 201 25.67 32.69 -7.82
C LEU A 201 25.00 33.91 -8.45
N PRO A 202 25.76 34.93 -8.87
CA PRO A 202 25.27 36.28 -8.99
C PRO A 202 24.33 36.47 -10.19
N GLU A 203 23.49 37.49 -10.04
CA GLU A 203 22.54 38.01 -11.02
C GLU A 203 23.19 38.27 -12.38
N SER A 204 22.62 37.66 -13.43
CA SER A 204 22.15 38.33 -14.64
C SER A 204 22.01 37.30 -15.76
N PHE A 205 20.85 37.28 -16.41
CA PHE A 205 20.69 37.64 -17.82
C PHE A 205 19.23 37.44 -18.22
N ASP A 206 18.61 38.53 -18.68
CA ASP A 206 17.26 38.59 -19.24
C ASP A 206 17.15 37.80 -20.54
N SER A 207 16.04 37.08 -20.76
CA SER A 207 15.47 36.83 -22.09
C SER A 207 13.97 36.49 -22.03
N GLU A 208 13.26 36.98 -23.04
CA GLU A 208 11.81 37.13 -23.28
C GLU A 208 10.90 35.87 -23.30
N PRO A 209 9.56 36.07 -23.26
CA PRO A 209 8.57 35.01 -23.08
C PRO A 209 8.11 34.35 -24.40
N GLN A 210 7.98 33.03 -24.39
CA GLN A 210 7.36 32.26 -25.48
C GLN A 210 5.96 31.76 -25.12
N THR A 211 4.99 32.35 -25.82
CA THR A 211 3.77 31.80 -26.45
C THR A 211 2.98 30.69 -25.75
N THR A 212 1.75 31.06 -25.34
CA THR A 212 0.69 30.20 -24.82
C THR A 212 0.03 29.34 -25.90
N SER A 213 -0.05 28.03 -25.67
CA SER A 213 -0.99 27.11 -26.34
C SER A 213 -2.28 26.98 -25.51
N PRO A 214 -3.49 26.90 -26.11
CA PRO A 214 -4.72 26.70 -25.36
C PRO A 214 -4.81 25.22 -24.96
N TYR A 215 -4.48 24.92 -23.71
CA TYR A 215 -4.73 23.62 -23.12
C TYR A 215 -6.21 23.53 -22.69
N GLU A 216 -6.96 22.69 -23.40
CA GLU A 216 -8.25 22.17 -22.94
C GLU A 216 -8.03 21.38 -21.65
N GLY A 217 -8.79 21.73 -20.61
CA GLY A 217 -8.59 21.23 -19.25
C GLY A 217 -8.87 19.73 -19.12
N PRO A 218 -8.18 19.01 -18.21
CA PRO A 218 -8.53 17.63 -17.91
C PRO A 218 -9.83 17.56 -17.11
N CYS A 219 -10.78 16.77 -17.61
CA CYS A 219 -11.89 16.22 -16.86
C CYS A 219 -11.36 15.45 -15.63
N PHE A 220 -11.97 15.73 -14.48
CA PHE A 220 -11.64 15.17 -13.17
C PHE A 220 -11.57 13.63 -13.19
N PRO A 221 -10.37 13.06 -12.98
CA PRO A 221 -10.22 11.65 -12.80
C PRO A 221 -10.33 11.30 -11.31
N TRP A 222 -11.52 10.81 -10.92
CA TRP A 222 -11.74 9.65 -10.03
C TRP A 222 -12.31 9.89 -8.63
N ILE A 223 -13.63 9.76 -8.62
CA ILE A 223 -14.42 9.00 -7.63
C ILE A 223 -14.21 7.46 -7.79
N LEU A 224 -13.42 6.98 -8.74
CA LEU A 224 -13.25 5.55 -9.00
C LEU A 224 -12.19 4.92 -8.09
N ILE A 225 -12.57 4.73 -6.83
CA ILE A 225 -11.97 3.71 -5.98
C ILE A 225 -12.79 2.44 -6.20
N THR A 226 -12.12 1.46 -6.81
CA THR A 226 -12.48 0.03 -6.93
C THR A 226 -13.73 -0.33 -7.74
N ASN A 227 -13.50 -0.99 -8.88
CA ASN A 227 -14.28 -2.21 -9.19
C ASN A 227 -13.88 -3.31 -8.20
#